data_AF-A0AAU9WLL5-F1
#
_entry.id   AF-A0AAU9WLL5-F1
#
_cell.length_a   1.000
_cell.length_b   1.000
_cell.length_c   1.000
_cell.angle_alpha   90.00
_cell.angle_beta   90.00
_cell.angle_gamma   90.00
#
_symmetry.space_group_name_H-M   'P 1'
#
loop_
_entity.id
_entity.type
_entity.pdbx_description
1 polymer ?
#
loop_
_entity_poly.entity_id
_entity_poly.type
_entity_poly.pdbx_seq_one_letter_code
_entity_poly.pdbx_strand_id
1 'polypeptide(L)'
;MSNLELPSRSLTVVIIEASICIALNITSLIGNSLVCIAAYRNLNLRSTTNLYIIALAVSDLLVATIEIPLTSSTLIVGKWDFGNALCQIQGFVAEFAYYVTPATLSLTAFNCYVKIVKMNHYKKIFSPRRSKIWLSCLWLFLALYLLIVRVTNWITINFVQSFALCAFSYQSDESQIVHYCLTVGLLFFFTVVHRYF
;
A
#
# COMPACT_ATOMS: atom_id res chain seq x y z
N MET A 1 -4.79 -7.04 31.37
CA MET A 1 -5.24 -7.35 29.99
C MET A 1 -4.10 -6.98 29.07
N SER A 2 -3.46 -7.95 28.44
CA SER A 2 -2.41 -7.68 27.47
C SER A 2 -3.01 -6.92 26.28
N ASN A 3 -2.37 -5.83 25.84
CA ASN A 3 -2.75 -5.02 24.66
C ASN A 3 -2.69 -5.78 23.31
N LEU A 4 -2.81 -7.11 23.35
CA LEU A 4 -2.69 -8.05 22.24
C LEU A 4 -3.97 -8.87 22.04
N GLU A 5 -4.90 -8.85 23.01
CA GLU A 5 -6.17 -9.58 22.91
C GLU A 5 -7.24 -8.71 22.23
N LEU A 6 -8.08 -9.35 21.40
CA LEU A 6 -9.25 -8.70 20.83
C LEU A 6 -10.37 -8.63 21.88
N PRO A 7 -11.26 -7.63 21.80
CA PRO A 7 -12.45 -7.60 22.65
C PRO A 7 -13.31 -8.86 22.46
N SER A 8 -14.12 -9.18 23.46
CA SER A 8 -15.05 -10.31 23.40
C SER A 8 -16.02 -10.14 22.22
N ARG A 9 -16.02 -11.11 21.30
CA ARG A 9 -16.87 -11.12 20.08
C ARG A 9 -17.73 -12.38 20.09
N SER A 10 -18.93 -12.29 19.53
CA SER A 10 -19.77 -13.47 19.33
C SER A 10 -19.17 -14.37 18.25
N LEU A 11 -19.42 -15.68 18.31
CA LEU A 11 -18.96 -16.63 17.31
C LEU A 11 -19.39 -16.21 15.89
N THR A 12 -20.60 -15.68 15.75
CA THR A 12 -21.13 -15.17 14.48
C THR A 12 -20.26 -14.05 13.90
N VAL A 13 -19.82 -13.10 14.71
CA VAL A 13 -18.94 -12.00 14.26
C VAL A 13 -17.61 -12.55 13.77
N VAL A 14 -17.00 -13.48 14.53
CA VAL A 14 -15.73 -14.11 14.15
C VAL A 14 -15.84 -14.83 12.80
N ILE A 15 -16.92 -15.61 12.60
CA ILE A 15 -17.16 -16.33 11.34
C ILE A 15 -17.30 -15.34 10.17
N ILE A 16 -18.07 -14.27 10.35
CA ILE A 16 -18.28 -13.26 9.30
C ILE A 16 -16.98 -12.54 8.96
N GLU A 17 -16.26 -12.01 9.95
CA GLU A 17 -15.01 -11.27 9.74
C GLU A 17 -13.94 -12.14 9.07
N ALA A 18 -13.72 -13.35 9.60
CA ALA A 18 -12.70 -14.26 9.07
C ALA A 18 -13.04 -14.74 7.65
N SER A 19 -14.30 -15.08 7.39
CA SER A 19 -14.71 -15.55 6.06
C SER A 19 -14.56 -14.46 4.99
N ILE A 20 -14.95 -13.22 5.30
CA ILE A 20 -14.76 -12.07 4.41
C ILE A 20 -13.26 -11.84 4.16
N CYS A 21 -12.45 -11.82 5.22
CA CYS A 21 -11.02 -11.58 5.13
C CYS A 21 -10.31 -12.63 4.24
N ILE A 22 -10.64 -13.92 4.45
CA ILE A 22 -10.10 -15.03 3.65
C ILE A 22 -10.57 -14.94 2.19
N ALA A 23 -11.85 -14.63 1.94
CA ALA A 23 -12.37 -14.51 0.58
C ALA A 23 -11.69 -13.36 -0.20
N LEU A 24 -11.49 -12.21 0.46
CA LEU A 24 -10.74 -11.09 -0.11
C LEU A 24 -9.28 -11.47 -0.37
N ASN A 25 -8.66 -12.21 0.55
CA ASN A 25 -7.29 -12.70 0.39
C ASN A 25 -7.13 -13.56 -0.87
N ILE A 26 -7.97 -14.58 -1.02
CA ILE A 26 -7.93 -15.50 -2.16
C ILE A 26 -8.17 -14.74 -3.46
N THR A 27 -9.16 -13.85 -3.48
CA THR A 27 -9.48 -13.02 -4.64
C THR A 27 -8.30 -12.13 -5.03
N SER A 28 -7.68 -11.47 -4.06
CA SER A 28 -6.51 -10.61 -4.28
C SER A 28 -5.30 -11.40 -4.79
N LEU A 29 -5.00 -12.55 -4.18
CA LEU A 29 -3.89 -13.42 -4.61
C LEU A 29 -4.08 -13.89 -6.05
N ILE A 30 -5.27 -14.41 -6.40
CA ILE A 30 -5.56 -14.90 -7.75
C ILE A 30 -5.51 -13.75 -8.76
N GLY A 31 -6.27 -12.68 -8.51
CA GLY A 31 -6.37 -11.55 -9.45
C GLY A 31 -5.03 -10.90 -9.74
N ASN A 32 -4.28 -10.56 -8.68
CA ASN A 32 -3.02 -9.83 -8.83
C ASN A 32 -1.88 -10.74 -9.34
N SER A 33 -1.90 -12.03 -9.03
CA SER A 33 -0.97 -13.00 -9.64
C SER A 33 -1.20 -13.11 -11.15
N LEU A 34 -2.46 -13.18 -11.59
CA LEU A 34 -2.79 -13.25 -13.02
C LEU A 34 -2.30 -12.01 -13.78
N VAL A 35 -2.44 -10.81 -13.21
CA VAL A 35 -1.90 -9.57 -13.79
C VAL A 35 -0.37 -9.67 -13.96
N CYS A 36 0.35 -10.07 -12.91
CA CYS A 36 1.80 -10.24 -12.95
C CYS A 36 2.24 -11.31 -13.96
N ILE A 37 1.55 -12.45 -14.00
CA ILE A 37 1.83 -13.55 -14.94
C ILE A 37 1.58 -13.10 -16.38
N ALA A 38 0.49 -12.39 -16.65
CA ALA A 38 0.16 -11.88 -17.98
C ALA A 38 1.25 -10.91 -18.48
N ALA A 39 1.70 -10.00 -17.62
CA ALA A 39 2.79 -9.06 -17.94
C ALA A 39 4.15 -9.73 -18.12
N TYR A 40 4.41 -10.81 -17.36
CA TYR A 40 5.60 -11.63 -17.53
C TYR A 40 5.60 -12.32 -18.89
N ARG A 41 4.49 -13.00 -19.25
CA ARG A 41 4.34 -13.79 -20.47
C ARG A 41 4.26 -12.95 -21.75
N ASN A 42 3.66 -11.77 -21.69
CA ASN A 42 3.42 -10.95 -22.88
C ASN A 42 4.19 -9.61 -22.83
N LEU A 43 5.27 -9.52 -23.61
CA LEU A 43 6.08 -8.30 -23.72
C LEU A 43 5.28 -7.10 -24.25
N ASN A 44 4.25 -7.33 -25.08
CA ASN A 44 3.40 -6.27 -25.62
C ASN A 44 2.56 -5.59 -24.53
N LEU A 45 2.34 -6.28 -23.40
CA LEU A 45 1.68 -5.69 -22.24
C LEU A 45 2.61 -4.80 -21.40
N ARG A 46 3.91 -4.65 -21.73
CA ARG A 46 4.84 -3.82 -20.96
C ARG A 46 4.88 -2.36 -21.42
N SER A 47 3.71 -1.83 -21.78
CA SER A 47 3.53 -0.41 -22.08
C SER A 47 3.68 0.44 -20.82
N THR A 48 3.90 1.74 -20.97
CA THR A 48 4.03 2.66 -19.84
C THR A 48 2.87 2.56 -18.84
N THR A 49 1.62 2.60 -19.32
CA THR A 49 0.44 2.55 -18.43
C THR A 49 0.37 1.22 -17.68
N ASN A 50 0.66 0.12 -18.37
CA ASN A 50 0.57 -1.21 -17.78
C ASN A 50 1.67 -1.46 -16.74
N LEU A 51 2.82 -0.79 -16.82
CA LEU A 51 3.83 -0.85 -15.76
C LEU A 51 3.29 -0.39 -14.41
N TYR A 52 2.41 0.61 -14.39
CA TYR A 52 1.78 1.07 -13.15
C TYR A 52 0.70 0.10 -12.66
N ILE A 53 -0.05 -0.54 -13.57
CA ILE A 53 -1.00 -1.60 -13.21
C ILE A 53 -0.27 -2.80 -12.58
N ILE A 54 0.87 -3.19 -13.15
CA ILE A 54 1.71 -4.26 -12.60
C ILE A 54 2.23 -3.86 -11.22
N ALA A 55 2.63 -2.60 -11.02
CA ALA A 55 3.08 -2.12 -9.73
C ALA A 55 1.99 -2.17 -8.66
N LEU A 56 0.75 -1.79 -9.01
CA LEU A 56 -0.41 -1.94 -8.13
C LEU A 56 -0.61 -3.41 -7.76
N ALA A 57 -0.59 -4.32 -8.74
CA ALA A 57 -0.70 -5.75 -8.47
C ALA A 57 0.42 -6.28 -7.56
N VAL A 58 1.65 -5.78 -7.68
CA VAL A 58 2.75 -6.12 -6.76
C VAL A 58 2.46 -5.62 -5.34
N SER A 59 1.95 -4.40 -5.18
CA SER A 59 1.55 -3.85 -3.88
C SER A 59 0.45 -4.68 -3.23
N ASP A 60 -0.59 -5.03 -4.00
CA ASP A 60 -1.71 -5.84 -3.51
C ASP A 60 -1.27 -7.27 -3.15
N LEU A 61 -0.30 -7.85 -3.87
CA LEU A 61 0.30 -9.13 -3.50
C LEU A 61 1.11 -9.05 -2.19
N LEU A 62 1.79 -7.94 -1.91
CA LEU A 62 2.47 -7.76 -0.61
C LEU A 62 1.45 -7.77 0.54
N VAL A 63 0.34 -7.04 0.39
CA VAL A 63 -0.78 -7.03 1.34
C VAL A 63 -1.40 -8.42 1.49
N ALA A 64 -1.68 -9.09 0.37
CA ALA A 64 -2.33 -10.40 0.38
C ALA A 64 -1.43 -11.53 0.91
N THR A 65 -0.11 -11.37 0.88
CA THR A 65 0.81 -12.41 1.38
C THR A 65 1.24 -12.21 2.82
N ILE A 66 1.23 -10.97 3.32
CA ILE A 66 1.73 -10.65 4.67
C ILE A 66 0.60 -10.15 5.57
N GLU A 67 -0.03 -9.04 5.20
CA GLU A 67 -1.00 -8.36 6.07
C GLU A 67 -2.26 -9.20 6.28
N ILE A 68 -2.97 -9.52 5.19
CA ILE A 68 -4.29 -10.15 5.30
C ILE A 68 -4.23 -11.53 5.98
N PRO A 69 -3.23 -12.41 5.74
CA PRO A 69 -3.12 -13.68 6.45
C PRO A 69 -2.90 -13.51 7.96
N LEU A 70 -2.05 -12.57 8.38
CA LEU A 70 -1.79 -12.29 9.79
C LEU A 70 -3.03 -11.70 10.48
N THR A 71 -3.73 -10.78 9.81
CA THR A 71 -5.02 -10.23 10.27
C THR A 71 -6.07 -11.34 10.38
N SER A 72 -6.22 -12.19 9.35
CA SER A 72 -7.18 -13.31 9.35
C SER A 72 -6.93 -14.27 10.51
N SER A 73 -5.67 -14.65 10.74
CA SER A 73 -5.33 -15.51 11.86
C SER A 73 -5.61 -14.85 13.22
N THR A 74 -5.34 -13.55 13.35
CA THR A 74 -5.64 -12.78 14.58
C THR A 74 -7.14 -12.73 14.83
N LEU A 75 -7.96 -12.53 13.79
CA LEU A 75 -9.41 -12.53 13.87
C LEU A 75 -9.97 -13.88 14.34
N ILE A 76 -9.40 -14.98 13.86
CA ILE A 76 -9.82 -16.35 14.23
C ILE A 76 -9.39 -16.69 15.66
N VAL A 77 -8.12 -16.45 16.00
CA VAL A 77 -7.54 -16.80 17.31
C VAL A 77 -8.03 -15.87 18.42
N GLY A 78 -8.39 -14.63 18.09
CA GLY A 78 -8.84 -13.65 19.07
C GLY A 78 -7.72 -12.86 19.73
N LYS A 79 -6.47 -13.04 19.31
CA LYS A 79 -5.30 -12.31 19.83
C LYS A 79 -4.12 -12.32 18.86
N TRP A 80 -3.22 -11.37 19.05
CA TRP A 80 -1.96 -11.28 18.33
C TRP A 80 -0.86 -12.12 19.02
N ASP A 81 -0.49 -13.24 18.41
CA ASP A 81 0.50 -14.19 18.94
C ASP A 81 1.79 -14.29 18.11
N PHE A 82 1.98 -13.42 17.11
CA PHE A 82 3.11 -13.48 16.17
C PHE A 82 4.39 -12.77 16.65
N GLY A 83 4.34 -12.14 17.82
CA GLY A 83 5.45 -11.37 18.38
C GLY A 83 5.67 -10.00 17.71
N ASN A 84 6.65 -9.26 18.23
CA ASN A 84 6.88 -7.87 17.81
C ASN A 84 7.46 -7.76 16.39
N ALA A 85 8.36 -8.65 15.99
CA ALA A 85 9.01 -8.56 14.68
C ALA A 85 8.00 -8.63 13.52
N LEU A 86 7.07 -9.60 13.56
CA LEU A 86 6.00 -9.70 12.57
C LEU A 86 5.01 -8.54 12.68
N CYS A 87 4.82 -7.95 13.87
CA CYS A 87 3.98 -6.77 14.03
C CYS A 87 4.57 -5.54 13.33
N GLN A 88 5.89 -5.33 13.47
CA GLN A 88 6.60 -4.26 12.75
C GLN A 88 6.51 -4.47 11.23
N ILE A 89 6.71 -5.70 10.75
CA ILE A 89 6.63 -6.04 9.32
C ILE A 89 5.21 -5.83 8.79
N GLN A 90 4.19 -6.38 9.45
CA GLN A 90 2.79 -6.23 9.05
C GLN A 90 2.39 -4.75 9.00
N GLY A 91 2.66 -3.99 10.05
CA GLY A 91 2.29 -2.58 10.08
C GLY A 91 3.02 -1.74 9.04
N PHE A 92 4.30 -2.03 8.78
CA PHE A 92 5.02 -1.39 7.69
C PHE A 92 4.42 -1.70 6.32
N VAL A 93 4.09 -2.97 6.05
CA VAL A 93 3.50 -3.38 4.76
C VAL A 93 2.13 -2.75 4.55
N ALA A 94 1.28 -2.75 5.57
CA ALA A 94 -0.06 -2.15 5.52
C ALA A 94 0.02 -0.65 5.19
N GLU A 95 0.87 0.08 5.91
CA GLU A 95 1.02 1.53 5.75
C GLU A 95 1.73 1.88 4.43
N PHE A 96 2.74 1.11 4.04
CA PHE A 96 3.37 1.26 2.73
C PHE A 96 2.36 1.09 1.60
N ALA A 97 1.53 0.04 1.64
CA ALA A 97 0.48 -0.20 0.65
C ALA A 97 -0.56 0.92 0.64
N TYR A 98 -0.97 1.39 1.82
CA TYR A 98 -1.92 2.49 1.99
C TYR A 98 -1.47 3.77 1.28
N TYR A 99 -0.17 4.10 1.31
CA TYR A 99 0.36 5.29 0.64
C TYR A 99 0.76 5.05 -0.82
N VAL A 100 1.35 3.90 -1.13
CA VAL A 100 1.92 3.64 -2.47
C VAL A 100 0.83 3.40 -3.53
N THR A 101 -0.30 2.82 -3.16
CA THR A 101 -1.43 2.57 -4.05
C THR A 101 -2.01 3.86 -4.62
N PRO A 102 -2.51 4.83 -3.81
CA PRO A 102 -3.03 6.09 -4.33
C PRO A 102 -1.95 6.91 -5.05
N ALA A 103 -0.68 6.86 -4.62
CA ALA A 103 0.41 7.57 -5.31
C ALA A 103 0.66 7.00 -6.72
N THR A 104 0.61 5.66 -6.85
CA THR A 104 0.74 4.98 -8.14
C THR A 104 -0.47 5.22 -9.04
N LEU A 105 -1.68 5.30 -8.47
CA LEU A 105 -2.89 5.70 -9.19
C LEU A 105 -2.80 7.14 -9.70
N SER A 106 -2.33 8.09 -8.88
CA SER A 106 -2.08 9.48 -9.30
C SER A 106 -1.07 9.55 -10.44
N LEU A 107 0.03 8.79 -10.36
CA LEU A 107 1.02 8.72 -11.45
C LEU A 107 0.42 8.10 -12.72
N THR A 108 -0.46 7.09 -12.58
CA THR A 108 -1.19 6.49 -13.70
C THR A 108 -2.11 7.50 -14.37
N ALA A 109 -2.89 8.23 -13.58
CA ALA A 109 -3.77 9.30 -14.05
C ALA A 109 -2.98 10.40 -14.77
N PHE A 110 -1.85 10.84 -14.21
CA PHE A 110 -0.98 11.82 -14.85
C PHE A 110 -0.42 11.32 -16.19
N ASN A 111 0.04 10.07 -16.25
CA ASN A 111 0.48 9.46 -17.52
C ASN A 111 -0.65 9.41 -18.57
N CYS A 112 -1.86 8.99 -18.17
CA CYS A 112 -3.00 8.95 -19.08
C CYS A 112 -3.38 10.35 -19.57
N TYR A 113 -3.36 11.35 -18.69
CA TYR A 113 -3.61 12.74 -19.04
C TYR A 113 -2.61 13.25 -20.09
N VAL A 114 -1.30 13.12 -19.83
CA VAL A 114 -0.27 13.60 -20.77
C VAL A 114 -0.37 12.86 -22.11
N LYS A 115 -0.73 11.57 -22.09
CA LYS A 115 -0.94 10.78 -23.32
C LYS A 115 -2.07 11.33 -24.18
N ILE A 116 -3.18 11.74 -23.56
CA ILE A 116 -4.40 12.17 -24.25
C ILE A 116 -4.35 13.66 -24.59
N VAL A 117 -4.05 14.50 -23.61
CA VAL A 117 -4.18 15.98 -23.72
C VAL A 117 -2.90 16.63 -24.23
N LYS A 118 -1.72 16.08 -23.87
CA LYS A 118 -0.40 16.68 -24.17
C LYS A 118 0.45 15.73 -25.02
N MET A 119 -0.14 15.15 -26.06
CA MET A 119 0.48 14.11 -26.91
C MET A 119 1.89 14.47 -27.39
N ASN A 120 2.12 15.74 -27.78
CA ASN A 120 3.42 16.24 -28.24
C ASN A 120 4.54 16.16 -27.18
N HIS A 121 4.17 16.16 -25.89
CA HIS A 121 5.09 16.03 -24.76
C HIS A 121 5.16 14.61 -24.21
N TYR A 122 4.25 13.71 -24.61
CA TYR A 122 4.17 12.36 -24.05
C TYR A 122 5.49 11.60 -24.12
N LYS A 123 6.12 11.50 -25.29
CA LYS A 123 7.40 10.79 -25.45
C LYS A 123 8.57 11.49 -24.73
N LYS A 124 8.45 12.80 -24.46
CA LYS A 124 9.44 13.59 -23.71
C LYS A 124 9.35 13.34 -22.20
N ILE A 125 8.17 13.02 -21.68
CA ILE A 125 7.94 12.81 -20.24
C ILE A 125 7.94 11.31 -19.91
N PHE A 126 7.26 10.51 -20.74
CA PHE A 126 7.00 9.10 -20.51
C PHE A 126 7.62 8.20 -21.57
N SER A 127 8.27 7.15 -21.09
CA SER A 127 8.72 6.00 -21.86
C SER A 127 8.80 4.81 -20.90
N PRO A 128 8.81 3.54 -21.35
CA PRO A 128 8.88 2.41 -20.44
C PRO A 128 10.06 2.49 -19.45
N ARG A 129 11.21 2.99 -19.90
CA ARG A 129 12.39 3.21 -19.03
C ARG A 129 12.16 4.33 -18.02
N ARG A 130 11.65 5.49 -18.46
CA ARG A 130 11.36 6.63 -17.58
C ARG A 130 10.28 6.30 -16.56
N SER A 131 9.27 5.54 -16.95
CA SER A 131 8.17 5.15 -16.06
C SER A 131 8.59 4.16 -15.00
N LYS A 132 9.52 3.24 -15.31
CA LYS A 132 10.19 2.45 -14.27
C LYS A 132 10.94 3.34 -13.30
N ILE A 133 11.69 4.34 -13.79
CA ILE A 133 12.42 5.28 -12.93
C ILE A 133 11.45 6.08 -12.04
N TRP A 134 10.41 6.69 -12.61
CA TRP A 134 9.37 7.41 -11.84
C TRP A 134 8.76 6.54 -10.75
N LEU A 135 8.36 5.33 -11.10
CA LEU A 135 7.77 4.38 -10.17
C LEU A 135 8.76 3.97 -9.07
N SER A 136 9.98 3.57 -9.44
CA SER A 136 11.01 3.17 -8.46
C SER A 136 11.38 4.32 -7.53
N CYS A 137 11.53 5.54 -8.04
CA CYS A 137 11.77 6.72 -7.22
C CYS A 137 10.61 6.98 -6.26
N LEU A 138 9.35 6.88 -6.73
CA LEU A 138 8.17 7.07 -5.90
C LEU A 138 8.10 6.04 -4.76
N TRP A 139 8.26 4.76 -5.09
CA TRP A 139 8.20 3.66 -4.13
C TRP A 139 9.35 3.73 -3.12
N LEU A 140 10.58 3.96 -3.59
CA LEU A 140 11.74 4.10 -2.71
C LEU A 140 11.60 5.32 -1.80
N PHE A 141 11.13 6.44 -2.33
CA PHE A 141 10.92 7.64 -1.53
C PHE A 141 9.90 7.40 -0.42
N LEU A 142 8.76 6.77 -0.72
CA LEU A 142 7.75 6.43 0.30
C LEU A 142 8.30 5.41 1.32
N ALA A 143 8.97 4.35 0.87
CA ALA A 143 9.55 3.36 1.77
C ALA A 143 10.59 3.98 2.70
N LEU A 144 11.51 4.81 2.16
CA LEU A 144 12.52 5.51 2.95
C LEU A 144 11.88 6.51 3.92
N TYR A 145 10.85 7.25 3.49
CA TYR A 145 10.12 8.15 4.36
C TYR A 145 9.52 7.41 5.56
N LEU A 146 8.80 6.30 5.33
CA LEU A 146 8.20 5.48 6.38
C LEU A 146 9.26 4.89 7.32
N LEU A 147 10.42 4.47 6.77
CA LEU A 147 11.54 4.01 7.57
C LEU A 147 12.16 5.12 8.42
N ILE A 148 12.33 6.32 7.87
CA ILE A 148 12.87 7.48 8.59
C ILE A 148 11.96 7.83 9.75
N VAL A 149 10.65 8.01 9.53
CA VAL A 149 9.71 8.35 10.61
C VAL A 149 9.66 7.28 11.70
N ARG A 150 9.88 6.00 11.33
CA ARG A 150 9.99 4.91 12.30
C ARG A 150 11.27 4.99 13.12
N VAL A 151 12.42 5.18 12.47
CA VAL A 151 13.75 5.22 13.12
C VAL A 151 13.92 6.48 13.97
N THR A 152 13.35 7.62 13.55
CA THR A 152 13.33 8.85 14.35
C THR A 152 12.31 8.81 15.50
N ASN A 153 11.60 7.70 15.67
CA ASN A 153 10.54 7.51 16.68
C ASN A 153 9.42 8.54 16.61
N TRP A 154 9.15 9.11 15.43
CA TRP A 154 7.93 9.91 15.21
C TRP A 154 6.68 9.04 15.25
N ILE A 155 6.84 7.78 14.83
CA ILE A 155 5.81 6.75 14.91
C ILE A 155 6.29 5.54 15.70
N THR A 156 5.34 4.86 16.31
CA THR A 156 5.49 3.50 16.84
C THR A 156 4.54 2.56 16.10
N ILE A 157 4.97 1.32 15.89
CA ILE A 157 4.11 0.29 15.28
C ILE A 157 3.68 -0.63 16.39
N ASN A 158 2.40 -0.62 16.72
CA ASN A 158 1.82 -1.43 17.77
C ASN A 158 0.56 -2.13 17.26
N PHE A 159 0.20 -3.22 17.92
CA PHE A 159 -1.05 -3.90 17.65
C PHE A 159 -2.24 -3.04 18.07
N VAL A 160 -3.20 -2.86 17.17
CA VAL A 160 -4.44 -2.11 17.41
C VAL A 160 -5.60 -3.08 17.37
N GLN A 161 -6.12 -3.42 18.55
CA GLN A 161 -7.21 -4.37 18.73
C GLN A 161 -8.47 -4.03 17.91
N SER A 162 -8.76 -2.74 17.69
CA SER A 162 -9.93 -2.30 16.93
C SER A 162 -9.89 -2.69 15.45
N PHE A 163 -8.70 -2.89 14.91
CA PHE A 163 -8.49 -3.26 13.50
C PHE A 163 -7.96 -4.70 13.34
N ALA A 164 -7.67 -5.40 14.44
CA ALA A 164 -7.03 -6.70 14.46
C ALA A 164 -5.72 -6.79 13.66
N LEU A 165 -4.99 -5.67 13.58
CA LEU A 165 -3.72 -5.54 12.85
C LEU A 165 -2.78 -4.59 13.58
N CYS A 166 -1.52 -4.56 13.16
CA CYS A 166 -0.53 -3.60 13.65
C CYS A 166 -0.53 -2.36 12.76
N ALA A 167 -0.63 -1.19 13.37
CA ALA A 167 -0.74 0.08 12.67
C ALA A 167 0.20 1.12 13.28
N PHE A 168 0.33 2.26 12.60
CA PHE A 168 1.12 3.38 13.12
C PHE A 168 0.37 4.08 14.25
N SER A 169 1.09 4.33 15.33
CA SER A 169 0.70 5.17 16.45
C SER A 169 1.64 6.36 16.50
N TYR A 170 1.10 7.57 16.32
CA TYR A 170 1.87 8.81 16.32
C TYR A 170 2.21 9.22 17.75
N GLN A 171 3.45 9.70 17.95
CA GLN A 171 3.90 10.13 19.27
C GLN A 171 3.35 11.50 19.68
N SER A 172 3.03 12.36 18.69
CA SER A 172 2.46 13.69 18.89
C SER A 172 1.47 14.04 17.78
N ASP A 173 0.48 14.87 18.09
CA ASP A 173 -0.47 15.40 17.10
C ASP A 173 0.26 16.17 15.98
N GLU A 174 1.36 16.85 16.32
CA GLU A 174 2.22 17.51 15.33
C GLU A 174 2.83 16.51 14.34
N SER A 175 3.37 15.39 14.82
CA SER A 175 3.94 14.35 13.95
C SER A 175 2.88 13.75 13.03
N GLN A 176 1.65 13.59 13.55
CA GLN A 176 0.51 13.11 12.79
C GLN A 176 0.12 14.10 11.69
N ILE A 177 -0.03 15.39 12.03
CA ILE A 177 -0.37 16.45 11.07
C ILE A 177 0.70 16.55 9.99
N VAL A 178 1.98 16.58 10.37
CA VAL A 178 3.10 16.66 9.42
C VAL A 178 3.10 15.46 8.49
N HIS A 179 2.89 14.24 9.02
CA HIS A 179 2.83 13.02 8.22
C HIS A 179 1.69 13.05 7.20
N TYR A 180 0.49 13.43 7.62
CA TYR A 180 -0.64 13.60 6.70
C TYR A 180 -0.37 14.70 5.67
N CYS A 181 0.14 15.86 6.05
CA CYS A 181 0.44 16.94 5.12
C CYS A 181 1.46 16.53 4.06
N LEU A 182 2.52 15.81 4.45
CA LEU A 182 3.53 15.33 3.52
C LEU A 182 2.98 14.25 2.59
N THR A 183 2.32 13.22 3.13
CA THR A 183 1.77 12.12 2.34
C THR A 183 0.67 12.59 1.38
N VAL A 184 -0.27 13.41 1.87
CA VAL A 184 -1.32 14.02 1.05
C VAL A 184 -0.72 14.99 0.03
N GLY A 185 0.24 15.83 0.42
CA GLY A 185 0.94 16.74 -0.48
C GLY A 185 1.63 16.01 -1.64
N LEU A 186 2.23 14.84 -1.39
CA LEU A 186 2.85 13.99 -2.42
C LEU A 186 1.80 13.40 -3.38
N LEU A 187 0.65 12.98 -2.86
CA LEU A 187 -0.47 12.51 -3.69
C LEU A 187 -0.96 13.60 -4.64
N PHE A 188 -1.00 14.84 -4.16
CA PHE A 188 -1.40 16.00 -4.95
C PHE A 188 -0.26 16.59 -5.80
N PHE A 189 1.01 16.25 -5.55
CA PHE A 189 2.14 16.79 -6.32
C PHE A 189 1.98 16.54 -7.82
N PHE A 190 1.61 15.31 -8.22
CA PHE A 190 1.35 14.99 -9.63
C PHE A 190 0.12 15.73 -10.19
N THR A 191 -0.89 16.01 -9.37
CA THR A 191 -2.05 16.83 -9.77
C THR A 191 -1.76 18.33 -9.76
N VAL A 192 -0.74 18.82 -9.04
CA VAL A 192 -0.34 20.23 -9.05
C VAL A 192 0.58 20.52 -10.23
N VAL A 193 1.45 19.57 -10.61
CA VAL A 193 2.22 19.61 -11.86
C VAL A 193 1.31 19.76 -13.10
N HIS A 194 0.05 19.29 -13.02
CA HIS A 194 -1.00 19.51 -14.02
C HIS A 194 -1.25 20.99 -14.36
N ARG A 195 -1.02 21.94 -13.43
CA ARG A 195 -1.22 23.39 -13.68
C ARG A 195 -0.04 24.07 -14.35
N TYR A 196 1.15 23.46 -14.31
CA TYR A 196 2.39 24.10 -14.78
C TYR A 196 2.84 23.62 -16.17
N PHE A 197 2.08 22.73 -16.82
CA PHE A 197 2.34 22.22 -18.18
C PHE A 197 1.12 22.24 -19.10
#